data_AF-A0A2H5VMT1-F1
#
_entry.id   AF-A0A2H5VMT1-F1
#
_cell.length_a   1.000
_cell.length_b   1.000
_cell.length_c   1.000
_cell.angle_alpha   90.00
_cell.angle_beta   90.00
_cell.angle_gamma   90.00
#
_symmetry.space_group_name_H-M   'P 1'
#
loop_
_entity.id
_entity.type
_entity.pdbx_description
1 polymer ?
#
loop_
_entity_poly.entity_id
_entity_poly.type
_entity_poly.pdbx_seq_one_letter_code
_entity_poly.pdbx_strand_id
1 'polypeptide(L)'
;MQRDLLPIIEGTTVSTRYGTVRTDHILFIAAGAFHVTKPSDLIPELQGRFPIRVELDPLTVEDFKRILTEPKNSLIKQYTALLATEGVTLEFTPDAIDAIAQFAYAVNEQTENIGARRLHTIMEKVLEDISFEAPDLKEKHQRIDAEYVRRKLVGIVQNQDLSRYIL
;
A
#
# COMPACT_ATOMS: atom_id res chain seq x y z
N MET A 1 -19.92 11.13 17.76
CA MET A 1 -19.09 10.07 17.13
C MET A 1 -18.86 8.89 18.07
N GLN A 2 -17.96 8.94 19.07
CA GLN A 2 -17.66 7.74 19.89
C GLN A 2 -18.90 7.17 20.64
N ARG A 3 -19.75 8.05 21.19
CA ARG A 3 -21.00 7.65 21.87
C ARG A 3 -22.02 7.00 20.93
N ASP A 4 -21.99 7.35 19.64
CA ASP A 4 -22.93 6.82 18.65
C ASP A 4 -22.50 5.41 18.18
N LEU A 5 -21.21 5.11 18.24
CA LEU A 5 -20.66 3.79 17.92
C LEU A 5 -20.82 2.78 19.05
N LEU A 6 -20.96 3.24 20.29
CA LEU A 6 -21.00 2.39 21.48
C LEU A 6 -22.13 1.35 21.42
N PRO A 7 -23.40 1.68 21.11
CA PRO A 7 -24.47 0.68 21.04
C PRO A 7 -24.21 -0.43 20.01
N ILE A 8 -23.51 -0.10 18.92
CA ILE A 8 -23.17 -1.07 17.87
C ILE A 8 -22.15 -2.08 18.41
N ILE A 9 -21.15 -1.61 19.16
CA ILE A 9 -20.08 -2.43 19.73
C ILE A 9 -20.57 -3.22 20.96
N GLU A 10 -21.48 -2.66 21.76
CA GLU A 10 -22.04 -3.32 22.95
C GLU A 10 -23.09 -4.38 22.62
N GLY A 11 -23.68 -4.33 21.43
CA GLY A 11 -24.76 -5.22 21.02
C GLY A 11 -26.07 -4.46 20.89
N THR A 12 -26.54 -4.30 19.65
CA THR A 12 -27.85 -3.74 19.33
C THR A 12 -28.50 -4.50 18.18
N THR A 13 -29.80 -4.30 18.00
CA THR A 13 -30.54 -4.84 16.87
C THR A 13 -30.69 -3.75 15.81
N VAL A 14 -30.12 -4.00 14.63
CA VAL A 14 -30.18 -3.10 13.48
C VAL A 14 -31.14 -3.66 12.44
N SER A 15 -32.16 -2.90 12.06
CA SER A 15 -33.06 -3.25 10.97
C SER A 15 -32.39 -3.00 9.62
N THR A 16 -32.35 -4.01 8.76
CA THR A 16 -31.82 -3.93 7.41
C THR A 16 -32.90 -4.31 6.39
N ARG A 17 -32.64 -4.08 5.10
CA ARG A 17 -33.54 -4.54 4.01
C ARG A 17 -33.72 -6.06 3.94
N TYR A 18 -32.87 -6.83 4.63
CA TYR A 18 -32.89 -8.30 4.66
C TYR A 18 -33.43 -8.87 5.98
N GLY A 19 -33.93 -8.01 6.87
CA GLY A 19 -34.35 -8.38 8.21
C GLY A 19 -33.46 -7.77 9.29
N THR A 20 -33.65 -8.21 10.53
CA THR A 20 -32.95 -7.69 11.70
C THR A 20 -31.61 -8.39 11.92
N VAL A 21 -30.58 -7.62 12.24
CA VAL A 21 -29.23 -8.12 12.56
C VAL A 21 -28.88 -7.73 13.98
N ARG A 22 -28.35 -8.68 14.76
CA ARG A 22 -27.84 -8.46 16.11
C ARG A 22 -26.32 -8.32 16.08
N THR A 23 -25.77 -7.30 16.75
CA THR A 23 -24.34 -7.00 16.71
C THR A 23 -23.52 -7.62 17.84
N ASP A 24 -24.15 -8.37 18.76
CA ASP A 24 -23.54 -8.93 19.99
C ASP A 24 -22.25 -9.75 19.76
N HIS A 25 -22.11 -10.37 18.59
CA HIS A 25 -20.99 -11.28 18.25
C HIS A 25 -20.21 -10.86 17.00
N ILE A 26 -20.36 -9.60 16.58
CA ILE A 26 -19.57 -9.06 15.48
C ILE A 26 -18.16 -8.75 16.00
N LEU A 27 -17.13 -9.20 15.26
CA LEU A 27 -15.75 -8.80 15.52
C LEU A 27 -15.54 -7.37 15.03
N PHE A 28 -15.10 -6.49 15.94
CA PHE A 28 -14.73 -5.12 15.60
C PHE A 28 -13.21 -4.98 15.61
N ILE A 29 -12.66 -4.37 14.56
CA ILE A 29 -11.25 -3.99 14.47
C ILE A 29 -11.22 -2.47 14.29
N ALA A 30 -10.69 -1.76 15.28
CA ALA A 30 -10.41 -0.34 15.19
C ALA A 30 -8.92 -0.15 14.87
N ALA A 31 -8.62 0.69 13.86
CA ALA A 31 -7.26 1.03 13.47
C ALA A 31 -7.09 2.55 13.51
N GLY A 32 -5.89 3.00 13.87
CA GLY A 32 -5.54 4.42 13.92
C GLY A 32 -4.04 4.60 14.13
N ALA A 33 -3.51 5.72 13.66
CA ALA A 33 -2.09 6.06 13.82
C ALA A 33 -1.76 6.61 15.22
N PHE A 34 -2.76 7.12 15.95
CA PHE A 34 -2.63 7.62 17.32
C PHE A 34 -1.46 8.62 17.54
N HIS A 35 -1.10 9.41 16.51
CA HIS A 35 -0.02 10.40 16.59
C HIS A 35 -0.35 11.58 17.52
N VAL A 36 -1.62 11.98 17.56
CA VAL A 36 -2.11 13.15 18.32
C VAL A 36 -2.98 12.78 19.52
N THR A 37 -3.45 11.55 19.57
CA THR A 37 -4.33 11.02 20.63
C THR A 37 -3.88 9.62 20.98
N LYS A 38 -4.09 9.20 22.22
CA LYS A 38 -3.74 7.85 22.69
C LYS A 38 -5.01 7.01 22.83
N PRO A 39 -4.91 5.66 22.79
CA PRO A 39 -6.05 4.79 23.12
C PRO A 39 -6.67 5.07 24.50
N SER A 40 -5.91 5.63 25.45
CA SER A 40 -6.40 6.07 26.76
C SER A 40 -7.37 7.26 26.69
N ASP A 41 -7.38 8.01 25.58
CA ASP A 41 -8.23 9.18 25.39
C ASP A 41 -9.62 8.79 24.84
N LEU A 42 -9.83 7.50 24.54
CA LEU A 42 -11.15 6.95 24.24
C LEU A 42 -12.02 6.94 25.50
N ILE A 43 -13.34 7.02 25.35
CA ILE A 43 -14.25 6.87 26.49
C ILE A 43 -14.06 5.52 27.19
N PRO A 44 -14.18 5.43 28.54
CA PRO A 44 -13.91 4.21 29.29
C PRO A 44 -14.65 2.97 28.77
N GLU A 45 -15.88 3.14 28.30
CA GLU A 45 -16.73 2.08 27.77
C GLU A 45 -16.09 1.47 26.51
N LEU A 46 -15.58 2.28 25.59
CA LEU A 46 -14.89 1.79 24.38
C LEU A 46 -13.57 1.11 24.74
N GLN A 47 -12.83 1.64 25.71
CA GLN A 47 -11.59 1.00 26.15
C GLN A 47 -11.83 -0.43 26.65
N GLY A 48 -12.94 -0.66 27.36
CA GLY A 48 -13.35 -1.98 27.84
C GLY A 48 -13.80 -2.95 26.73
N ARG A 49 -14.20 -2.43 25.56
CA ARG A 49 -14.64 -3.24 24.40
C ARG A 49 -13.51 -3.57 23.41
N PHE A 50 -12.33 -2.99 23.58
CA PHE A 50 -11.12 -3.34 22.82
C PHE A 50 -10.03 -3.92 23.75
N PRO A 51 -10.23 -5.15 24.26
CA PRO A 51 -9.29 -5.79 25.19
C PRO A 51 -7.99 -6.23 24.52
N ILE A 52 -8.05 -6.61 23.24
CA ILE A 52 -6.87 -6.98 22.46
C ILE A 52 -6.32 -5.71 21.82
N ARG A 53 -5.05 -5.43 22.09
CA ARG A 53 -4.32 -4.29 21.53
C ARG A 53 -3.02 -4.80 20.93
N VAL A 54 -2.73 -4.34 19.73
CA VAL A 54 -1.50 -4.64 19.01
C VAL A 54 -1.00 -3.36 18.38
N GLU A 55 0.31 -3.18 18.43
CA GLU A 55 1.01 -2.11 17.75
C GLU A 55 1.76 -2.72 16.56
N LEU A 56 1.71 -2.05 15.41
CA LEU A 56 2.36 -2.53 14.20
C LEU A 56 3.64 -1.73 13.99
N ASP A 57 4.73 -2.45 13.70
CA ASP A 57 6.01 -1.83 13.42
C ASP A 57 6.00 -1.06 12.09
N PRO A 58 6.74 0.05 11.99
CA PRO A 58 6.94 0.74 10.73
C PRO A 58 7.73 -0.13 9.75
N LEU A 59 7.42 -0.01 8.46
CA LEU A 59 8.04 -0.81 7.41
C LEU A 59 9.43 -0.29 7.06
N THR A 60 10.37 -1.20 6.89
CA THR A 60 11.73 -0.93 6.43
C THR A 60 11.86 -1.08 4.91
N VAL A 61 13.02 -0.69 4.36
CA VAL A 61 13.36 -0.95 2.94
C VAL A 61 13.32 -2.45 2.62
N GLU A 62 13.80 -3.29 3.54
CA GLU A 62 13.75 -4.75 3.35
C GLU A 62 12.31 -5.25 3.33
N ASP A 63 11.43 -4.71 4.17
CA ASP A 63 10.00 -5.08 4.13
C ASP A 63 9.36 -4.70 2.79
N PHE A 64 9.74 -3.55 2.20
CA PHE A 64 9.26 -3.18 0.86
C PHE A 64 9.69 -4.17 -0.22
N LYS A 65 10.94 -4.64 -0.19
CA LYS A 65 11.42 -5.69 -1.12
C LYS A 65 10.60 -6.97 -0.99
N ARG A 66 10.31 -7.37 0.25
CA ARG A 66 9.47 -8.53 0.55
C ARG A 66 8.04 -8.31 0.04
N ILE A 67 7.44 -7.15 0.29
CA ILE A 67 6.10 -6.79 -0.19
C ILE A 67 6.01 -6.85 -1.73
N LEU A 68 7.06 -6.45 -2.45
CA LEU A 68 7.12 -6.50 -3.91
C LEU A 68 7.15 -7.92 -4.48
N THR A 69 7.60 -8.93 -3.70
CA THR A 69 7.98 -10.25 -4.24
C THR A 69 7.29 -11.44 -3.55
N GLU A 70 7.20 -11.44 -2.22
CA GLU A 70 6.74 -12.58 -1.43
C GLU A 70 5.21 -12.78 -1.45
N PRO A 71 4.37 -11.74 -1.25
CA PRO A 71 2.92 -11.91 -1.24
C PRO A 71 2.42 -12.64 -2.48
N LYS A 72 1.38 -13.46 -2.31
CA LYS A 72 0.81 -14.30 -3.39
C LYS A 72 0.48 -13.45 -4.63
N ASN A 73 -0.09 -12.27 -4.41
CA ASN A 73 -0.41 -11.28 -5.43
C ASN A 73 0.41 -10.01 -5.22
N SER A 74 1.73 -10.11 -5.14
CA SER A 74 2.60 -8.94 -5.03
C SER A 74 2.55 -8.04 -6.27
N LEU A 75 2.97 -6.78 -6.16
CA LEU A 75 2.90 -5.82 -7.25
C LEU A 75 3.62 -6.30 -8.52
N ILE A 76 4.82 -6.85 -8.37
CA ILE A 76 5.58 -7.39 -9.51
C ILE A 76 4.80 -8.52 -10.20
N LYS A 77 4.20 -9.44 -9.43
CA LYS A 77 3.40 -10.53 -10.00
C LYS A 77 2.16 -10.01 -10.72
N GLN A 78 1.51 -8.99 -10.16
CA GLN A 78 0.36 -8.33 -10.78
C GLN A 78 0.75 -7.69 -12.12
N TYR A 79 1.78 -6.85 -12.16
CA TYR A 79 2.21 -6.20 -13.40
C TYR A 79 2.76 -7.18 -14.43
N THR A 80 3.49 -8.22 -14.00
CA THR A 80 3.95 -9.28 -14.90
C THR A 80 2.77 -10.00 -15.55
N ALA A 81 1.72 -10.32 -14.78
CA ALA A 81 0.53 -10.97 -15.30
C ALA A 81 -0.33 -10.04 -16.19
N LEU A 82 -0.44 -8.76 -15.83
CA LEU A 82 -1.14 -7.76 -16.64
C LEU A 82 -0.46 -7.58 -18.00
N LEU A 83 0.86 -7.40 -18.03
CA LEU A 83 1.55 -7.17 -19.31
C LEU A 83 1.70 -8.44 -20.15
N ALA A 84 1.64 -9.61 -19.51
CA ALA A 84 1.54 -10.88 -20.24
C ALA A 84 0.28 -10.99 -21.10
N THR A 85 -0.81 -10.24 -20.82
CA THR A 85 -1.99 -10.23 -21.69
C THR A 85 -1.72 -9.59 -23.05
N GLU A 86 -0.74 -8.68 -23.11
CA GLU A 86 -0.24 -8.05 -24.34
C GLU A 86 0.96 -8.80 -24.96
N GLY A 87 1.23 -10.01 -24.45
CA GLY A 87 2.35 -10.84 -24.83
C GLY A 87 3.71 -10.36 -24.31
N VAL A 88 3.74 -9.37 -23.42
CA VAL A 88 4.98 -8.83 -22.85
C VAL A 88 5.39 -9.64 -21.62
N THR A 89 6.62 -10.16 -21.62
CA THR A 89 7.22 -10.85 -20.48
C THR A 89 8.09 -9.86 -19.73
N LEU A 90 7.74 -9.56 -18.47
CA LEU A 90 8.56 -8.73 -17.60
C LEU A 90 9.51 -9.57 -16.74
N GLU A 91 10.76 -9.15 -16.69
CA GLU A 91 11.79 -9.72 -15.80
C GLU A 91 12.35 -8.61 -14.90
N PHE A 92 12.04 -8.67 -13.60
CA PHE A 92 12.66 -7.78 -12.62
C PHE A 92 13.91 -8.43 -12.04
N THR A 93 15.04 -7.76 -12.19
CA THR A 93 16.29 -8.16 -11.55
C THR A 93 16.26 -7.84 -10.04
N PRO A 94 17.07 -8.56 -9.22
CA PRO A 94 17.15 -8.27 -7.78
C PRO A 94 17.54 -6.82 -7.47
N ASP A 95 18.45 -6.24 -8.24
CA ASP A 95 18.90 -4.86 -8.08
C ASP A 95 17.83 -3.83 -8.48
N ALA A 96 16.95 -4.15 -9.43
CA ALA A 96 15.78 -3.31 -9.71
C ALA A 96 14.81 -3.28 -8.52
N ILE A 97 14.56 -4.42 -7.89
CA ILE A 97 13.67 -4.53 -6.72
C ILE A 97 14.25 -3.72 -5.55
N ASP A 98 15.56 -3.84 -5.32
CA ASP A 98 16.28 -3.02 -4.33
C ASP A 98 16.13 -1.53 -4.62
N ALA A 99 16.33 -1.11 -5.88
CA ALA A 99 16.21 0.28 -6.27
C ALA A 99 14.79 0.83 -6.06
N ILE A 100 13.75 0.08 -6.46
CA ILE A 100 12.35 0.46 -6.28
C ILE A 100 12.03 0.66 -4.80
N ALA A 101 12.43 -0.30 -3.95
CA ALA A 101 12.19 -0.20 -2.51
C ALA A 101 12.93 0.99 -1.88
N GLN A 102 14.19 1.24 -2.26
CA GLN A 102 14.96 2.38 -1.78
C GLN A 102 14.33 3.71 -2.19
N PHE A 103 13.88 3.84 -3.45
CA PHE A 103 13.22 5.05 -3.91
C PHE A 103 11.90 5.29 -3.17
N ALA A 104 11.06 4.26 -3.01
CA ALA A 104 9.81 4.39 -2.27
C ALA A 104 10.04 4.83 -0.82
N TYR A 105 11.04 4.26 -0.15
CA TYR A 105 11.41 4.64 1.21
C TYR A 105 11.93 6.08 1.27
N ALA A 106 12.85 6.47 0.37
CA ALA A 106 13.40 7.82 0.32
C ALA A 106 12.32 8.89 0.07
N VAL A 107 11.34 8.63 -0.81
CA VAL A 107 10.23 9.56 -1.05
C VAL A 107 9.34 9.69 0.19
N ASN A 108 9.08 8.59 0.91
CA ASN A 108 8.34 8.64 2.18
C ASN A 108 9.05 9.49 3.24
N GLU A 109 10.39 9.43 3.31
CA GLU A 109 11.18 10.25 4.25
C GLU A 109 11.22 11.74 3.86
N GLN A 110 11.22 12.05 2.57
CA GLN A 110 11.31 13.43 2.07
C GLN A 110 9.95 14.14 1.99
N THR A 111 8.85 13.37 1.97
CA THR A 111 7.49 13.88 1.80
C THR A 111 6.57 13.33 2.89
N GLU A 112 5.30 13.05 2.56
CA GLU A 112 4.39 12.39 3.50
C GLU A 112 4.62 10.88 3.48
N ASN A 113 4.88 10.28 4.63
CA ASN A 113 5.04 8.84 4.74
C ASN A 113 3.66 8.15 4.65
N ILE A 114 3.36 7.60 3.47
CA ILE A 114 2.14 6.82 3.21
C ILE A 114 2.38 5.31 3.29
N GLY A 115 3.54 4.89 3.81
CA GLY A 115 3.95 3.50 3.97
C GLY A 115 4.11 2.77 2.63
N ALA A 116 3.73 1.49 2.60
CA ALA A 116 3.85 0.63 1.42
C ALA A 116 3.00 1.09 0.22
N ARG A 117 2.01 1.97 0.41
CA ARG A 117 1.20 2.51 -0.68
C ARG A 117 2.04 3.23 -1.73
N ARG A 118 3.18 3.82 -1.32
CA ARG A 118 4.16 4.45 -2.21
C ARG A 118 4.68 3.51 -3.30
N LEU A 119 4.72 2.21 -3.05
CA LEU A 119 5.18 1.24 -4.04
C LEU A 119 4.29 1.21 -5.29
N HIS A 120 2.99 1.55 -5.17
CA HIS A 120 2.09 1.59 -6.33
C HIS A 120 2.48 2.68 -7.31
N THR A 121 2.62 3.93 -6.85
CA THR A 121 2.93 5.08 -7.70
C THR A 121 4.33 4.97 -8.31
N ILE A 122 5.30 4.45 -7.53
CA ILE A 122 6.64 4.17 -8.04
C ILE A 122 6.61 3.10 -9.14
N MET A 123 5.90 1.99 -8.93
CA MET A 123 5.80 0.91 -9.93
C MET A 123 5.10 1.37 -11.20
N GLU A 124 4.00 2.12 -11.07
CA GLU A 124 3.27 2.70 -12.20
C GLU A 124 4.17 3.62 -13.03
N LYS A 125 4.96 4.48 -12.37
CA LYS A 125 5.89 5.37 -13.07
C LYS A 125 7.05 4.63 -13.73
N VAL A 126 7.57 3.58 -13.10
CA VAL A 126 8.63 2.75 -13.69
C VAL A 126 8.12 2.06 -14.96
N LEU A 127 6.88 1.57 -14.96
CA LEU A 127 6.32 0.78 -16.05
C LEU A 127 5.50 1.57 -17.09
N GLU A 128 5.31 2.87 -16.88
CA GLU A 128 4.44 3.74 -17.71
C GLU A 128 4.67 3.56 -19.22
N ASP A 129 5.89 3.80 -19.70
CA ASP A 129 6.21 3.66 -21.13
C ASP A 129 5.99 2.23 -21.64
N ILE A 130 6.43 1.22 -20.87
CA ILE A 130 6.27 -0.19 -21.26
C ILE A 130 4.79 -0.54 -21.35
N SER A 131 3.98 -0.05 -20.42
CA SER A 131 2.54 -0.30 -20.40
C SER A 131 1.82 0.42 -21.53
N PHE A 132 2.27 1.62 -21.91
CA PHE A 132 1.70 2.38 -23.02
C PHE A 132 2.04 1.74 -24.37
N GLU A 133 3.29 1.33 -24.56
CA GLU A 133 3.79 0.76 -25.81
C GLU A 133 3.57 -0.74 -25.93
N ALA A 134 3.04 -1.41 -24.88
CA ALA A 134 2.94 -2.86 -24.76
C ALA A 134 2.42 -3.58 -26.03
N PRO A 135 1.35 -3.12 -26.70
CA PRO A 135 0.84 -3.77 -27.91
C PRO A 135 1.86 -3.72 -29.06
N ASP A 136 2.56 -2.60 -29.21
CA ASP A 136 3.42 -2.26 -30.34
C ASP A 136 4.91 -2.61 -30.15
N LEU A 137 5.30 -3.01 -28.93
CA LEU A 137 6.67 -3.43 -28.62
C LEU A 137 7.12 -4.58 -29.52
N LYS A 138 8.20 -4.34 -30.29
CA LYS A 138 8.86 -5.37 -31.10
C LYS A 138 9.56 -6.41 -30.23
N GLU A 139 10.21 -5.95 -29.16
CA GLU A 139 10.82 -6.80 -28.16
C GLU A 139 9.84 -7.03 -27.03
N LYS A 140 9.28 -8.24 -26.97
CA LYS A 140 8.28 -8.60 -25.96
C LYS A 140 8.89 -8.99 -24.61
N HIS A 141 10.20 -9.26 -24.54
CA HIS A 141 10.88 -9.54 -23.28
C HIS A 141 11.49 -8.26 -22.72
N GLN A 142 10.93 -7.75 -21.62
CA GLN A 142 11.33 -6.48 -21.02
C GLN A 142 12.03 -6.75 -19.69
N ARG A 143 13.36 -6.58 -19.70
CA ARG A 143 14.19 -6.75 -18.50
C ARG A 143 14.36 -5.41 -17.79
N ILE A 144 13.98 -5.37 -16.52
CA ILE A 144 14.04 -4.19 -15.66
C ILE A 144 15.22 -4.35 -14.69
N ASP A 145 16.20 -3.46 -14.82
CA ASP A 145 17.39 -3.35 -13.96
C ASP A 145 17.41 -2.06 -13.13
N ALA A 146 18.35 -1.96 -12.20
CA ALA A 146 18.48 -0.76 -11.36
C ALA A 146 18.75 0.51 -12.17
N GLU A 147 19.45 0.42 -13.31
CA GLU A 147 19.72 1.57 -14.17
C GLU A 147 18.43 2.10 -14.81
N TYR A 148 17.59 1.20 -15.33
CA TYR A 148 16.27 1.52 -15.87
C TYR A 148 15.40 2.22 -14.81
N VAL A 149 15.31 1.64 -13.61
CA VAL A 149 14.53 2.21 -12.49
C VAL A 149 15.03 3.61 -12.15
N ARG A 150 16.35 3.80 -12.00
CA ARG A 150 16.93 5.12 -11.71
C ARG A 150 16.62 6.11 -12.83
N ARG A 151 16.79 5.74 -14.09
CA ARG A 151 16.50 6.62 -15.23
C ARG A 151 15.05 7.11 -15.22
N LYS A 152 14.09 6.25 -14.84
CA LYS A 152 12.67 6.61 -14.73
C LYS A 152 12.36 7.52 -13.53
N LEU A 153 13.09 7.39 -12.43
CA LEU A 153 12.74 8.06 -11.16
C LEU A 153 13.63 9.27 -10.81
N VAL A 154 14.84 9.39 -11.37
CA VAL A 154 15.82 10.44 -11.02
C VAL A 154 15.27 11.86 -11.17
N GLY A 155 14.52 12.13 -12.25
CA GLY A 155 13.95 13.47 -12.49
C GLY A 155 12.82 13.86 -11.52
N ILE A 156 12.24 12.90 -10.82
CA ILE A 156 11.05 13.11 -9.98
C ILE A 156 11.45 13.23 -8.52
N VAL A 157 12.35 12.38 -8.05
CA VAL A 157 12.79 12.37 -6.65
C VAL A 157 13.67 13.58 -6.30
N GLN A 158 14.38 14.16 -7.27
CA GLN A 158 15.15 15.39 -7.04
C GLN A 158 14.27 16.64 -6.89
N ASN A 159 12.99 16.58 -7.29
CA ASN A 159 12.07 17.69 -7.21
C ASN A 159 10.96 17.38 -6.20
N GLN A 160 11.11 17.87 -4.97
CA GLN A 160 10.16 17.61 -3.88
C GLN A 160 8.74 18.06 -4.20
N ASP A 161 8.58 19.17 -4.93
CA ASP A 161 7.26 19.63 -5.35
C ASP A 161 6.65 18.66 -6.36
N LEU A 162 7.42 18.23 -7.36
CA LEU A 162 6.94 17.27 -8.36
C LEU A 162 6.61 15.91 -7.75
N SER A 163 7.42 15.44 -6.80
CA SER A 163 7.17 14.21 -6.06
C SER A 163 5.86 14.27 -5.28
N ARG A 164 5.45 15.42 -4.72
CA ARG A 164 4.16 15.54 -4.02
C ARG A 164 2.94 15.42 -4.92
N TYR A 165 3.05 15.75 -6.20
CA TYR A 165 1.93 15.70 -7.14
C TYR A 165 1.91 14.44 -8.01
N ILE A 166 3.08 13.86 -8.29
CA ILE A 166 3.23 12.72 -9.22
C ILE A 166 3.45 11.39 -8.49
N LEU A 167 4.07 11.39 -7.29
CA LEU A 167 4.46 10.18 -6.58
C LEU A 167 3.75 9.99 -5.26
#